data_AF-A0A914TFC4-F1
#
_entry.id   AF-A0A914TFC4-F1
#
_cell.length_a   1.000
_cell.length_b   1.000
_cell.length_c   1.000
_cell.angle_alpha   90.00
_cell.angle_beta   90.00
_cell.angle_gamma   90.00
#
_symmetry.space_group_name_H-M   'P 1'
#
loop_
_entity.id
_entity.type
_entity.pdbx_description
1 polymer ?
#
loop_
_entity_poly.entity_id
_entity_poly.type
_entity_poly.pdbx_seq_one_letter_code
_entity_poly.pdbx_strand_id
1 'polypeptide(L)'
;MSKLVRVFTSSTFTDTTLERNALMEDVYPALKMYCRETHGLDFQVVDMRWGVRDEATDDHMTTNLCINEIHNCQKLSMGPNFVVFLCQKYGYRPLPSEIFANEFELLKR
;
A
#
# COMPACT_ATOMS: atom_id res chain seq x y z
N MET A 1 19.40 9.34 -12.88
CA MET A 1 18.49 8.28 -12.37
C MET A 1 18.09 8.63 -10.94
N SER A 2 16.84 8.39 -10.57
CA SER A 2 16.34 8.55 -9.18
C SER A 2 17.22 7.73 -8.23
N LYS A 3 17.69 8.26 -7.09
CA LYS A 3 18.47 7.50 -6.08
C LYS A 3 17.56 7.07 -4.92
N LEU A 4 16.43 6.46 -5.25
CA LEU A 4 15.36 6.17 -4.30
C LEU A 4 14.87 4.73 -4.46
N VAL A 5 14.77 4.04 -3.34
CA VAL A 5 13.99 2.81 -3.19
C VAL A 5 12.71 3.18 -2.44
N ARG A 6 11.60 3.31 -3.16
CA ARG A 6 10.28 3.60 -2.60
C ARG A 6 9.37 2.39 -2.75
N VAL A 7 8.95 1.80 -1.64
CA VAL A 7 8.21 0.53 -1.60
C VAL A 7 6.83 0.75 -1.03
N PHE A 8 5.80 0.34 -1.76
CA PHE A 8 4.45 0.20 -1.22
C PHE A 8 4.32 -1.13 -0.47
N THR A 9 3.88 -1.07 0.79
CA THR A 9 3.65 -2.26 1.61
C THR A 9 2.15 -2.53 1.73
N SER A 10 1.72 -3.68 1.22
CA SER A 10 0.33 -4.14 1.27
C SER A 10 0.18 -5.29 2.26
N SER A 11 -0.83 -5.24 3.12
CA SER A 11 -1.22 -6.37 3.97
C SER A 11 -2.65 -6.21 4.47
N THR A 12 -3.20 -7.26 5.04
CA THR A 12 -4.46 -7.19 5.76
C THR A 12 -4.25 -6.56 7.14
N PHE A 13 -5.09 -5.60 7.51
CA PHE A 13 -4.87 -4.77 8.70
C PHE A 13 -4.87 -5.54 10.03
N THR A 14 -5.77 -6.51 10.18
CA THR A 14 -6.07 -7.10 11.50
C THR A 14 -5.13 -8.24 11.88
N ASP A 15 -4.73 -9.07 10.92
CA ASP A 15 -3.94 -10.29 11.12
C ASP A 15 -2.46 -10.13 10.79
N THR A 16 -2.00 -8.91 10.46
CA THR A 16 -0.57 -8.60 10.29
C THR A 16 -0.07 -7.48 11.20
N THR A 17 -0.79 -7.18 12.29
CA THR A 17 -0.47 -6.01 13.13
C THR A 17 0.91 -6.13 13.79
N LEU A 18 1.26 -7.30 14.32
CA LEU A 18 2.54 -7.49 15.00
C LEU A 18 3.71 -7.39 14.01
N GLU A 19 3.57 -8.03 12.85
CA GLU A 19 4.54 -8.00 11.76
C GLU A 19 4.73 -6.58 11.22
N ARG A 20 3.62 -5.84 11.03
CA ARG A 20 3.67 -4.45 10.56
C ARG A 20 4.36 -3.52 11.56
N ASN A 21 4.13 -3.71 12.86
CA ASN A 21 4.78 -2.93 13.92
C ASN A 21 6.28 -3.23 13.97
N ALA A 22 6.68 -4.51 13.96
CA ALA A 22 8.09 -4.90 13.93
C ALA A 22 8.82 -4.33 12.69
N LEU A 23 8.15 -4.29 11.54
CA LEU A 23 8.70 -3.66 10.34
C LEU A 23 8.94 -2.16 10.54
N MET A 24 8.02 -1.44 11.19
CA MET A 24 8.15 -0.01 11.46
C MET A 24 9.24 0.30 12.51
N GLU A 25 9.28 -0.49 13.58
CA GLU A 25 10.17 -0.27 14.74
C GLU A 25 11.61 -0.69 14.43
N ASP A 26 11.81 -1.84 13.79
CA ASP A 26 13.13 -2.45 13.66
C ASP A 26 13.63 -2.46 12.21
N VAL A 27 12.80 -2.90 11.26
CA VAL A 27 13.28 -3.24 9.90
C VAL A 27 13.46 -2.02 9.02
N TYR A 28 12.48 -1.11 8.95
CA TYR A 28 12.56 0.06 8.08
C TYR A 28 13.66 1.04 8.47
N PRO A 29 13.93 1.31 9.76
CA PRO A 29 15.09 2.10 10.15
C PRO A 29 16.41 1.45 9.72
N ALA A 30 16.56 0.13 9.93
CA ALA A 30 17.75 -0.60 9.53
C ALA A 30 17.95 -0.60 8.01
N LEU A 31 16.89 -0.82 7.22
CA LEU A 31 16.95 -0.73 5.75
C LEU A 31 17.32 0.67 5.27
N LYS A 32 16.77 1.71 5.91
CA LYS A 32 17.08 3.09 5.57
C LYS A 32 18.56 3.41 5.80
N MET A 33 19.12 2.98 6.94
CA MET A 33 20.56 3.10 7.19
C MET A 33 21.37 2.31 6.16
N TYR A 34 21.03 1.04 5.93
CA TYR A 34 21.73 0.18 4.98
C TYR A 34 21.77 0.77 3.56
N CYS A 35 20.61 1.19 3.04
CA CYS A 35 20.49 1.82 1.71
C CYS A 35 21.34 3.09 1.62
N ARG A 36 21.33 3.93 2.67
CA ARG A 36 22.08 5.18 2.70
C ARG A 36 23.59 4.95 2.78
N GLU A 37 24.03 4.13 3.72
CA GLU A 37 25.45 3.94 4.06
C GLU A 37 26.16 3.06 3.02
N THR A 38 25.52 2.01 2.54
CA THR A 38 26.15 1.03 1.64
C THR A 38 26.01 1.44 0.18
N HIS A 39 24.87 2.04 -0.19
CA HIS A 39 24.51 2.26 -1.61
C HIS A 39 24.28 3.74 -1.96
N GLY A 40 24.28 4.65 -0.98
CA GLY A 40 23.99 6.07 -1.22
C GLY A 40 22.56 6.32 -1.74
N LEU A 41 21.61 5.48 -1.34
CA LEU A 41 20.20 5.52 -1.75
C LEU A 41 19.31 6.01 -0.61
N ASP A 42 18.26 6.75 -0.94
CA ASP A 42 17.15 6.99 0.00
C ASP A 42 16.20 5.79 0.01
N PHE A 43 15.57 5.55 1.15
CA PHE A 43 14.61 4.47 1.36
C PHE A 43 13.32 5.03 1.96
N GLN A 44 12.20 4.77 1.28
CA GLN A 44 10.88 5.24 1.68
C GLN A 44 9.89 4.10 1.62
N VAL A 45 9.05 4.01 2.65
CA VAL A 45 7.93 3.07 2.68
C VAL A 45 6.64 3.85 2.57
N VAL A 46 5.76 3.38 1.69
CA VAL A 46 4.37 3.83 1.62
C VAL A 46 3.52 2.77 2.33
N ASP A 47 3.05 3.11 3.52
CA ASP A 47 2.12 2.29 4.30
C ASP A 47 0.82 3.07 4.53
N MET A 48 -0.23 2.62 3.87
CA MET A 48 -1.55 3.24 3.91
C MET A 48 -2.24 3.07 5.26
N ARG A 49 -1.76 2.18 6.15
CA ARG A 49 -2.32 2.03 7.50
C ARG A 49 -2.17 3.27 8.37
N TRP A 50 -1.11 4.03 8.16
CA TRP A 50 -0.80 5.21 8.96
C TRP A 50 -1.07 6.51 8.20
N GLY A 51 -1.69 6.43 7.01
CA GLY A 51 -1.86 7.58 6.10
C GLY A 51 -3.21 7.65 5.38
N VAL A 52 -4.04 6.61 5.41
CA VAL A 52 -5.42 6.68 4.92
C VAL A 52 -6.27 7.33 5.99
N ARG A 53 -6.79 8.52 5.68
CA ARG A 53 -7.80 9.18 6.51
C ARG A 53 -9.12 8.43 6.41
N ASP A 54 -9.86 8.36 7.52
CA ASP A 54 -11.14 7.64 7.62
C ASP A 54 -12.13 8.04 6.51
N GLU A 55 -12.09 9.32 6.07
CA GLU A 55 -12.94 9.87 5.01
C GLU A 55 -12.82 9.11 3.66
N ALA A 56 -11.64 8.62 3.30
CA ALA A 56 -11.45 7.89 2.04
C ALA A 56 -12.06 6.48 2.05
N THR A 57 -12.28 5.93 3.25
CA THR A 57 -12.96 4.64 3.43
C THR A 57 -14.46 4.80 3.30
N ASP A 58 -15.02 5.91 3.78
CA ASP A 58 -16.45 6.22 3.69
C ASP A 58 -16.91 6.46 2.24
N ASP A 59 -16.04 7.03 1.41
CA ASP A 59 -16.32 7.26 -0.03
C ASP A 59 -16.00 6.05 -0.94
N HIS A 60 -15.65 4.89 -0.37
CA HIS A 60 -15.17 3.70 -1.12
C HIS A 60 -13.93 3.96 -2.00
N MET A 61 -13.15 5.01 -1.72
CA MET A 61 -12.00 5.42 -2.54
C MET A 61 -10.68 4.78 -2.12
N THR A 62 -10.64 4.07 -0.99
CA THR A 62 -9.42 3.45 -0.44
C THR A 62 -8.66 2.60 -1.48
N THR A 63 -9.36 1.77 -2.26
CA THR A 63 -8.72 0.92 -3.29
C THR A 63 -8.03 1.76 -4.37
N ASN A 64 -8.70 2.81 -4.85
CA ASN A 64 -8.15 3.71 -5.88
C ASN A 64 -6.92 4.45 -5.38
N LEU A 65 -6.92 4.92 -4.13
CA LEU A 65 -5.75 5.55 -3.51
C LEU A 65 -4.56 4.58 -3.42
N CYS A 66 -4.80 3.35 -2.96
CA CYS A 66 -3.76 2.33 -2.90
C CYS A 66 -3.15 2.03 -4.28
N ILE A 67 -4.00 1.86 -5.31
CA ILE A 67 -3.53 1.60 -6.69
C ILE A 67 -2.70 2.78 -7.22
N ASN A 68 -3.15 4.01 -6.98
CA ASN A 68 -2.41 5.21 -7.40
C ASN A 68 -1.03 5.29 -6.71
N GLU A 69 -0.93 4.96 -5.43
CA GLU A 69 0.36 4.94 -4.74
C GLU A 69 1.27 3.80 -5.18
N ILE A 70 0.73 2.63 -5.56
CA ILE A 70 1.50 1.57 -6.20
C ILE A 70 2.09 2.08 -7.52
N HIS A 71 1.30 2.75 -8.37
CA HIS A 71 1.80 3.36 -9.61
C HIS A 71 2.88 4.41 -9.33
N ASN A 72 2.73 5.23 -8.28
CA ASN A 72 3.76 6.19 -7.89
C ASN A 72 5.07 5.51 -7.47
N CYS A 73 4.99 4.43 -6.68
CA CYS A 73 6.17 3.65 -6.30
C CYS A 73 6.86 3.04 -7.52
N GLN A 74 6.10 2.48 -8.47
CA GLN A 74 6.64 1.93 -9.72
C GLN A 74 7.35 2.97 -10.60
N LYS A 75 6.85 4.21 -10.62
CA LYS A 75 7.46 5.32 -11.40
C LYS A 75 8.70 5.91 -10.74
N LEU A 76 8.70 6.04 -9.41
CA LEU A 76 9.71 6.81 -8.67
C LEU A 76 10.85 5.95 -8.11
N SER A 77 10.55 4.70 -7.76
CA SER A 77 11.50 3.76 -7.18
C SER A 77 12.40 3.15 -8.24
N MET A 78 13.66 2.94 -7.91
CA MET A 78 14.57 2.10 -8.71
C MET A 78 14.26 0.61 -8.60
N GLY A 79 13.40 0.21 -7.66
CA GLY A 79 13.12 -1.18 -7.37
C GLY A 79 13.88 -1.68 -6.13
N PRO A 80 13.26 -2.57 -5.32
CA PRO A 80 11.86 -3.00 -5.41
C PRO A 80 10.86 -1.85 -5.16
N ASN A 81 9.61 -2.02 -5.58
CA ASN A 81 8.57 -0.97 -5.48
C ASN A 81 7.25 -1.42 -4.83
N PHE A 82 7.05 -2.73 -4.64
CA PHE A 82 5.85 -3.30 -4.02
C PHE A 82 6.21 -4.56 -3.23
N VAL A 83 5.65 -4.68 -2.03
CA VAL A 83 5.75 -5.86 -1.15
C VAL A 83 4.37 -6.17 -0.59
N VAL A 84 3.99 -7.45 -0.59
CA VAL A 84 2.72 -7.91 -0.01
C VAL A 84 2.95 -8.98 1.05
N PHE A 85 2.24 -8.85 2.17
CA PHE A 85 2.14 -9.88 3.21
C PHE A 85 0.77 -10.56 3.07
N LEU A 86 0.79 -11.87 2.82
CA LEU A 86 -0.40 -12.69 2.65
C LEU A 86 -0.57 -13.61 3.86
N CYS A 87 -1.78 -13.62 4.41
CA CYS A 87 -2.18 -14.42 5.57
C CYS A 87 -3.48 -15.16 5.27
N GLN A 88 -4.29 -15.45 6.30
CA GLN A 88 -5.50 -16.27 6.18
C GLN A 88 -6.78 -15.44 5.95
N LYS A 89 -6.66 -14.12 5.76
CA LYS A 89 -7.80 -13.23 5.48
C LYS A 89 -7.70 -12.64 4.09
N TYR A 90 -8.88 -12.47 3.47
CA TYR A 90 -9.01 -11.72 2.21
C TYR A 90 -8.88 -10.20 2.40
N GLY A 91 -8.99 -9.70 3.64
CA GLY A 91 -8.93 -8.27 3.93
C GLY A 91 -10.20 -7.50 3.57
N TYR A 92 -10.02 -6.21 3.32
CA TYR A 92 -11.09 -5.27 2.96
C TYR A 92 -11.67 -5.61 1.59
N ARG A 93 -12.99 -5.83 1.52
CA ARG A 93 -13.73 -6.21 0.31
C ARG A 93 -14.94 -5.28 0.14
N PRO A 94 -14.71 -4.02 -0.25
CA PRO A 94 -15.81 -3.08 -0.45
C PRO A 94 -16.61 -3.48 -1.69
N LEU A 95 -17.86 -3.01 -1.75
CA LEU A 95 -18.55 -2.94 -3.02
C LEU A 95 -17.85 -1.90 -3.90
N PRO A 96 -17.75 -2.13 -5.21
CA PRO A 96 -17.15 -1.15 -6.10
C PRO A 96 -17.98 0.15 -6.07
N SER A 97 -17.28 1.30 -6.09
CA SER A 97 -17.91 2.63 -6.15
C SER A 97 -18.64 2.87 -7.47
N GLU A 98 -18.26 2.13 -8.51
CA GLU A 98 -18.79 2.23 -9.87
C GLU A 98 -19.02 0.82 -10.42
N ILE A 99 -20.13 0.64 -11.12
CA ILE A 99 -20.45 -0.60 -11.85
C ILE A 99 -20.86 -0.25 -13.28
N PHE A 100 -20.85 -1.21 -14.19
CA PHE A 100 -21.29 -0.93 -15.54
C PHE A 100 -22.80 -0.63 -15.57
N ALA A 101 -23.21 0.27 -16.49
CA ALA A 101 -24.60 0.68 -16.61
C ALA A 101 -25.55 -0.51 -16.83
N ASN A 102 -25.13 -1.53 -17.58
CA ASN A 102 -25.91 -2.75 -17.80
C ASN A 102 -26.09 -3.59 -16.52
N GLU A 103 -25.09 -3.62 -15.63
CA GLU A 103 -25.21 -4.30 -14.33
C GLU A 103 -26.19 -3.56 -13.41
N PHE A 104 -26.11 -2.22 -13.40
CA PHE A 104 -27.04 -1.39 -12.63
C PHE A 104 -28.51 -1.57 -13.05
N GLU A 105 -28.78 -1.58 -14.37
CA GLU A 105 -30.13 -1.79 -14.88
C GLU A 105 -30.67 -3.21 -14.60
N LEU A 106 -29.78 -4.21 -14.47
CA LEU A 106 -30.17 -5.57 -14.06
C LEU A 106 -30.58 -5.61 -12.58
N LEU A 107 -29.85 -4.89 -11.71
CA LEU A 107 -30.07 -4.85 -10.25
C LEU A 107 -31.29 -4.01 -9.82
N LYS A 108 -31.77 -3.12 -10.70
CA LYS A 108 -32.96 -2.27 -10.46
C LYS A 108 -34.29 -3.03 -10.45
N ARG A 109 -34.33 -4.26 -10.94
CA ARG A 109 -35.55 -5.08 -11.07
C ARG A 109 -35.80 -5.91 -9.81
#